data_AF-A0A5K1GYC9-F1
#
_entry.id   AF-A0A5K1GYC9-F1
#
_cell.length_a   1.000
_cell.length_b   1.000
_cell.length_c   1.000
_cell.angle_alpha   90.00
_cell.angle_beta   90.00
_cell.angle_gamma   90.00
#
_symmetry.space_group_name_H-M   'P 1'
#
loop_
_entity.id
_entity.type
_entity.pdbx_description
1 polymer ?
#
loop_
_entity_poly.entity_id
_entity_poly.type
_entity_poly.pdbx_seq_one_letter_code
_entity_poly.pdbx_strand_id
1 'polypeptide(L)'
;YEVMEMVLRLPSLLGFSISDVLEPKYNYATLVMGRSPQELVRFPQFFSYSLEGRIVPRHVSLGNISCRYSLSTIYGCKDSDFNLKLSKWKTTSDC
;
A
#
# COMPACT_ATOMS: atom_id res chain seq x y z
N TYR A 1 15.29 -0.55 -15.18
CA TYR A 1 14.28 -1.56 -15.55
C TYR A 1 13.04 -1.56 -14.64
N GLU A 2 12.89 -0.61 -13.72
CA GLU A 2 11.82 -0.61 -12.71
C GLU A 2 10.41 -0.68 -13.29
N VAL A 3 10.11 0.15 -14.31
CA VAL A 3 8.80 0.15 -14.98
C VAL A 3 8.51 -1.21 -15.65
N MET A 4 9.50 -1.81 -16.29
CA MET A 4 9.36 -3.14 -16.91
C MET A 4 9.02 -4.20 -15.86
N GLU A 5 9.72 -4.20 -14.71
CA GLU A 5 9.45 -5.15 -13.63
C GLU A 5 8.07 -4.96 -12.99
N MET A 6 7.58 -3.72 -12.92
CA MET A 6 6.23 -3.43 -12.44
C MET A 6 5.19 -4.01 -13.40
N VAL A 7 5.34 -3.77 -14.71
CA VAL A 7 4.42 -4.28 -15.75
C VAL A 7 4.44 -5.80 -15.80
N LEU A 8 5.60 -6.46 -15.65
CA LEU A 8 5.68 -7.93 -15.61
C LEU A 8 4.92 -8.54 -14.43
N ARG A 9 4.88 -7.86 -13.28
CA ARG A 9 4.18 -8.34 -12.07
C ARG A 9 2.73 -7.89 -11.98
N LEU A 10 2.37 -6.82 -12.69
CA LEU A 10 1.01 -6.31 -12.80
C LEU A 10 0.76 -5.78 -14.23
N PRO A 11 0.47 -6.65 -15.21
CA PRO A 11 0.24 -6.22 -16.59
C PRO A 11 -0.91 -5.23 -16.75
N SER A 12 -1.93 -5.34 -15.89
CA SER A 12 -3.08 -4.43 -15.86
C SER A 12 -2.74 -2.99 -15.49
N LEU A 13 -1.52 -2.73 -14.98
CA LEU A 13 -1.03 -1.39 -14.68
C LEU A 13 -1.11 -0.45 -15.90
N LEU A 14 -0.90 -0.99 -17.10
CA LEU A 14 -0.97 -0.24 -18.36
C LEU A 14 -2.39 0.21 -18.73
N GLY A 15 -3.41 -0.43 -18.16
CA GLY A 15 -4.82 -0.09 -18.41
C GLY A 15 -5.40 0.88 -17.39
N PHE A 16 -4.65 1.29 -16.37
CA PHE A 16 -5.14 2.21 -15.35
C PHE A 16 -5.09 3.67 -15.84
N SER A 17 -6.15 4.41 -15.54
CA SER A 17 -6.19 5.86 -15.78
C SER A 17 -5.10 6.54 -14.94
N ILE A 18 -4.34 7.45 -15.57
CA ILE A 18 -3.31 8.22 -14.87
C ILE A 18 -3.96 9.13 -13.84
N SER A 19 -4.90 9.98 -14.27
CA SER A 19 -5.55 10.99 -13.43
C SER A 19 -6.44 10.39 -12.35
N ASP A 20 -7.12 9.28 -12.65
CA ASP A 20 -8.18 8.78 -11.78
C ASP A 20 -7.70 7.64 -10.87
N VAL A 21 -6.60 6.97 -11.23
CA VAL A 21 -6.12 5.78 -10.51
C VAL A 21 -4.67 5.92 -10.06
N LEU A 22 -3.73 6.16 -10.98
CA LEU A 22 -2.31 6.10 -10.66
C LEU A 22 -1.87 7.29 -9.82
N GLU A 23 -2.17 8.51 -10.27
CA GLU A 23 -1.76 9.75 -9.62
C GLU A 23 -2.35 9.90 -8.21
N PRO A 24 -3.66 9.69 -7.96
CA PRO A 24 -4.21 9.81 -6.61
C PRO A 24 -3.58 8.83 -5.62
N LYS A 25 -3.34 7.58 -6.05
CA LYS A 25 -2.73 6.54 -5.20
C LYS A 25 -1.24 6.80 -4.97
N TYR A 26 -0.52 7.27 -6.00
CA TYR A 26 0.88 7.64 -5.88
C TYR A 26 1.07 8.83 -4.91
N ASN A 27 0.26 9.88 -5.08
CA ASN A 27 0.29 11.07 -4.24
C ASN A 27 -0.05 10.72 -2.79
N TYR A 28 -1.05 9.86 -2.56
CA TYR A 28 -1.35 9.41 -1.19
C TYR A 28 -0.18 8.65 -0.58
N ALA A 29 0.43 7.72 -1.31
CA ALA A 29 1.56 6.94 -0.80
C ALA A 29 2.77 7.83 -0.48
N THR A 30 3.11 8.78 -1.35
CA THR A 30 4.34 9.59 -1.19
C THR A 30 4.15 10.80 -0.29
N LEU A 31 3.05 11.54 -0.44
CA LEU A 31 2.82 12.80 0.27
C LEU A 31 2.13 12.61 1.62
N VAL A 32 1.22 11.62 1.74
CA VAL A 32 0.44 11.40 2.97
C VAL A 32 1.04 10.29 3.83
N MET A 33 1.41 9.15 3.23
CA MET A 33 1.99 8.03 3.96
C MET A 33 3.52 8.14 4.12
N GLY A 34 4.17 9.08 3.44
CA GLY A 34 5.62 9.26 3.47
C GLY A 34 6.42 8.07 2.91
N ARG A 35 5.82 7.30 2.00
CA ARG A 35 6.46 6.11 1.41
C ARG A 35 7.38 6.47 0.26
N SER A 36 8.46 5.72 0.14
CA SER A 36 9.38 5.86 -0.99
C SER A 36 8.74 5.35 -2.29
N PRO A 37 8.99 6.02 -3.44
CA PRO A 37 8.57 5.50 -4.74
C PRO A 37 9.09 4.08 -5.02
N GLN A 38 10.27 3.73 -4.51
CA GLN A 38 10.88 2.41 -4.63
C GLN A 38 10.03 1.31 -3.98
N GLU A 39 9.26 1.63 -2.95
CA GLU A 39 8.35 0.66 -2.33
C GLU A 39 7.15 0.34 -3.24
N LEU A 40 6.66 1.34 -4.00
CA LEU A 40 5.61 1.15 -5.01
C LEU A 40 6.14 0.37 -6.21
N VAL A 41 7.40 0.62 -6.63
CA VAL A 41 8.07 -0.21 -7.62
C VAL A 41 8.14 -1.65 -7.13
N ARG A 42 8.56 -1.90 -5.88
CA ARG A 42 8.63 -3.26 -5.31
C ARG A 42 7.27 -3.92 -5.10
N PHE A 43 6.18 -3.18 -5.03
CA PHE A 43 4.83 -3.72 -4.84
C PHE A 43 3.81 -2.99 -5.73
N PRO A 44 3.83 -3.22 -7.06
CA PRO A 44 2.96 -2.51 -8.01
C PRO A 44 1.47 -2.83 -7.79
N GLN A 45 1.15 -3.97 -7.16
CA GLN A 45 -0.21 -4.34 -6.77
C GLN A 45 -0.88 -3.30 -5.86
N PHE A 46 -0.11 -2.41 -5.23
CA PHE A 46 -0.67 -1.27 -4.50
C PHE A 46 -1.69 -0.49 -5.35
N PHE A 47 -1.41 -0.27 -6.64
CA PHE A 47 -2.28 0.47 -7.54
C PHE A 47 -3.60 -0.26 -7.88
N SER A 48 -3.71 -1.56 -7.64
CA SER A 48 -4.97 -2.29 -7.86
C SER A 48 -5.94 -2.21 -6.68
N TYR A 49 -5.50 -1.76 -5.50
CA TYR A 49 -6.37 -1.62 -4.33
C TYR A 49 -7.14 -0.30 -4.34
N SER A 50 -8.37 -0.32 -3.82
CA SER A 50 -9.19 0.89 -3.65
C SER A 50 -8.51 1.84 -2.66
N LEU A 51 -8.44 3.12 -3.02
CA LEU A 51 -7.85 4.15 -2.17
C LEU A 51 -8.70 4.32 -0.90
N GLU A 52 -9.99 4.56 -1.07
CA GLU A 52 -10.97 4.82 -0.02
C GLU A 52 -11.38 3.55 0.73
N GLY A 53 -11.47 2.42 0.01
CA GLY A 53 -11.95 1.16 0.57
C GLY A 53 -10.88 0.31 1.26
N ARG A 54 -9.59 0.52 0.96
CA ARG A 54 -8.51 -0.32 1.52
C ARG A 54 -7.26 0.47 1.93
N ILE A 55 -6.76 1.36 1.09
CA ILE A 55 -5.48 2.04 1.34
C ILE A 55 -5.59 2.96 2.57
N VAL A 56 -6.55 3.89 2.54
CA VAL A 56 -6.79 4.88 3.59
C VAL A 56 -7.19 4.23 4.91
N PRO A 57 -8.20 3.33 4.98
CA PRO A 57 -8.65 2.78 6.26
C PRO A 57 -7.55 2.01 7.00
N ARG A 58 -6.73 1.23 6.28
CA ARG A 58 -5.62 0.48 6.89
C ARG A 58 -4.47 1.39 7.32
N HIS A 59 -4.14 2.42 6.54
CA HIS A 59 -3.14 3.41 6.92
C HIS A 59 -3.55 4.12 8.22
N VAL A 60 -4.78 4.63 8.29
CA VAL A 60 -5.32 5.30 9.48
C VAL A 60 -5.36 4.37 10.69
N SER A 61 -5.76 3.11 10.50
CA SER A 61 -5.82 2.12 11.59
C SER A 61 -4.45 1.80 12.20
N LEU A 62 -3.40 1.87 11.39
CA LEU A 62 -2.01 1.69 11.80
C LEU A 62 -1.39 2.97 12.38
N GLY A 63 -1.77 4.14 11.89
CA GLY A 63 -1.19 5.41 12.35
C GLY A 63 0.34 5.42 12.24
N ASN A 64 1.00 5.76 13.35
CA ASN A 64 2.45 5.91 13.44
C ASN A 64 3.24 4.60 13.25
N ILE A 65 2.65 3.43 13.52
CA ILE A 65 3.34 2.14 13.32
C ILE A 65 3.31 1.69 11.86
N SER A 66 2.57 2.37 10.97
CA SER A 66 2.47 1.97 9.57
C SER A 66 3.84 1.86 8.91
N CYS A 67 4.75 2.82 9.16
CA CYS A 67 6.10 2.87 8.59
C CYS A 67 6.99 1.68 8.97
N ARG A 68 6.64 0.92 10.02
CA ARG A 68 7.39 -0.27 10.46
C ARG A 68 7.18 -1.47 9.54
N TYR A 69 6.14 -1.46 8.72
CA TYR A 69 5.76 -2.59 7.86
C TYR A 69 5.75 -2.19 6.40
N SER A 70 6.14 -3.13 5.54
CA SER A 70 6.11 -2.93 4.09
C SER A 70 4.68 -2.87 3.53
N LEU A 71 4.49 -2.21 2.40
CA LEU A 71 3.20 -2.15 1.70
C LEU A 71 2.64 -3.53 1.39
N SER A 72 3.47 -4.50 0.98
CA SER A 72 3.02 -5.87 0.72
C SER A 72 2.52 -6.56 1.99
N THR A 73 3.18 -6.33 3.13
CA THR A 73 2.75 -6.87 4.44
C THR A 73 1.39 -6.32 4.88
N ILE A 74 1.18 -5.02 4.67
CA ILE A 74 -0.04 -4.29 5.11
C ILE A 74 -1.21 -4.58 4.17
N TYR A 75 -1.00 -4.50 2.86
CA TYR A 75 -2.08 -4.47 1.85
C TYR A 75 -2.26 -5.79 1.10
N GLY A 76 -1.26 -6.67 1.10
CA GLY A 76 -1.29 -7.95 0.37
C GLY A 76 -2.22 -9.00 0.99
N CYS A 77 -2.67 -8.82 2.23
CA CYS A 77 -3.54 -9.78 2.92
C CYS A 77 -5.02 -9.38 2.93
N LYS A 78 -5.90 -10.35 3.18
CA LYS A 78 -7.34 -10.13 3.34
C LYS A 78 -7.64 -9.33 4.62
N ASP A 79 -8.86 -8.83 4.74
CA ASP A 79 -9.25 -7.98 5.88
C ASP A 79 -9.22 -8.75 7.20
N SER A 80 -9.62 -10.03 7.21
CA SER A 80 -9.50 -10.92 8.38
C SER A 80 -8.06 -11.02 8.90
N ASP A 81 -7.12 -11.25 7.98
CA ASP A 81 -5.71 -11.41 8.30
C ASP A 81 -5.09 -10.08 8.73
N PHE A 82 -5.51 -8.99 8.09
CA PHE A 82 -5.08 -7.64 8.46
C PHE A 82 -5.52 -7.31 9.89
N ASN A 83 -6.77 -7.59 10.26
CA ASN A 83 -7.28 -7.33 11.61
C ASN A 83 -6.54 -8.16 12.68
N LEU A 84 -6.22 -9.43 12.37
CA LEU A 84 -5.43 -10.28 13.25
C LEU A 84 -3.98 -9.78 13.40
N LYS A 85 -3.38 -9.27 12.33
CA LYS A 85 -2.05 -8.65 12.39
C LYS A 85 -2.08 -7.34 13.16
N LEU A 86 -3.12 -6.52 12.96
CA LEU A 86 -3.27 -5.22 13.59
C LEU A 86 -3.32 -5.33 15.12
N SER A 87 -4.04 -6.30 15.66
CA SER A 87 -4.06 -6.54 17.12
C SER A 87 -2.66 -6.85 17.65
N LYS A 88 -1.92 -7.73 16.97
CA LYS A 88 -0.54 -8.08 17.31
C LYS A 88 0.39 -6.87 17.22
N TRP A 89 0.33 -6.13 16.11
CA TRP A 89 1.21 -4.98 15.89
C TRP A 89 1.00 -3.86 16.91
N LYS A 90 -0.25 -3.62 17.32
CA LYS A 90 -0.55 -2.64 18.37
C LYS A 90 0.00 -3.07 19.73
N THR A 91 -0.08 -4.37 20.07
CA THR A 91 0.50 -4.88 21.33
C THR A 91 2.03 -4.82 21.37
N THR A 92 2.72 -4.81 20.22
CA THR A 92 4.18 -4.70 20.15
C THR A 92 4.69 -3.25 20.26
N SER A 93 3.81 -2.25 20.25
CA SER A 93 4.18 -0.82 20.37
C SER A 93 4.17 -0.28 21.81
N ASP A 94 3.72 -1.06 22.79
CA ASP A 94 3.65 -0.68 24.21
C ASP A 94 4.85 -1.19 25.05
N CYS A 95 5.96 -1.54 24.40
CA CYS A 95 7.25 -1.83 25.04
C CYS A 95 8.36 -0.90 24.51
#